data_AF-A0A847PEW4-F1
#
_entry.id   AF-A0A847PEW4-F1
#
_cell.length_a   1.000
_cell.length_b   1.000
_cell.length_c   1.000
_cell.angle_alpha   90.00
_cell.angle_beta   90.00
_cell.angle_gamma   90.00
#
_symmetry.space_group_name_H-M   'P 1'
#
loop_
_entity.id
_entity.type
_entity.pdbx_description
1 polymer ?
#
loop_
_entity_poly.entity_id
_entity_poly.type
_entity_poly.pdbx_seq_one_letter_code
_entity_poly.pdbx_strand_id
1 'polypeptide(L)'
;MRVQPGPPGARRGAGSLLETLLALVLLGLLFPSLLNSLGVGMTLGLRIQRQQDYAYGAEWWFNRVELPTSLLALDAMPRATPDGEFRFSWETAPGPGGALFVSLNVSKASPSESSSVFFRVF
;
A
#
# COMPACT_ATOMS: atom_id res chain seq x y z
N MET A 1 -27.52 -43.95 -63.46
CA MET A 1 -27.77 -42.81 -62.55
C MET A 1 -28.61 -43.26 -61.37
N ARG A 2 -28.07 -43.26 -60.15
CA ARG A 2 -28.83 -43.01 -58.92
C ARG A 2 -27.87 -42.63 -57.78
N VAL A 3 -28.29 -41.59 -57.08
CA VAL A 3 -27.50 -40.71 -56.22
C VAL A 3 -27.41 -41.30 -54.80
N GLN A 4 -26.22 -41.25 -54.19
CA GLN A 4 -26.05 -41.49 -52.74
C GLN A 4 -26.67 -40.34 -51.95
N PRO A 5 -27.47 -40.60 -50.90
CA PRO A 5 -27.82 -39.55 -49.95
C PRO A 5 -26.62 -39.29 -49.03
N GLY A 6 -26.06 -38.08 -49.12
CA GLY A 6 -25.12 -37.56 -48.13
C GLY A 6 -25.79 -37.40 -46.76
N PRO A 7 -25.03 -37.45 -45.66
CA PRO A 7 -25.58 -37.34 -44.31
C PRO A 7 -26.23 -35.96 -44.09
N PRO A 8 -27.45 -35.90 -43.52
CA PRO A 8 -28.11 -34.63 -43.28
C PRO A 8 -27.45 -33.87 -42.13
N GLY A 9 -26.90 -32.70 -42.48
CA GLY A 9 -27.17 -31.44 -41.78
C GLY A 9 -26.60 -31.29 -40.38
N ALA A 10 -25.51 -30.53 -40.29
CA ALA A 10 -25.05 -29.90 -39.06
C ALA A 10 -26.18 -29.10 -38.40
N ARG A 11 -26.67 -29.56 -37.24
CA ARG A 11 -27.46 -28.76 -36.30
C ARG A 11 -26.53 -27.76 -35.60
N ARG A 12 -26.25 -26.62 -36.25
CA ARG A 12 -25.63 -25.44 -35.62
C ARG A 12 -26.69 -24.33 -35.60
N GLY A 13 -27.20 -23.96 -34.42
CA GLY A 13 -28.11 -22.82 -34.32
C GLY A 13 -28.82 -22.61 -32.98
N ALA A 14 -28.91 -23.63 -32.11
CA ALA A 14 -29.61 -23.52 -30.82
C ALA A 14 -28.69 -23.45 -29.60
N GLY A 15 -27.36 -23.54 -29.78
CA GLY A 15 -26.38 -23.49 -28.69
C GLY A 15 -25.98 -22.07 -28.26
N SER A 16 -26.00 -21.09 -29.17
CA SER A 16 -25.34 -19.80 -28.93
C SER A 16 -26.06 -18.88 -27.94
N LEU A 17 -27.40 -18.85 -27.93
CA LEU A 17 -28.16 -17.90 -27.12
C LEU A 17 -28.21 -18.34 -25.66
N LEU A 18 -28.42 -19.64 -25.41
CA LEU A 18 -28.34 -20.22 -24.07
C LEU A 18 -26.92 -20.13 -23.50
N GLU A 19 -25.89 -20.41 -24.31
CA GLU A 19 -24.49 -20.21 -23.92
C GLU A 19 -24.18 -18.75 -23.59
N THR A 20 -24.70 -17.80 -24.37
CA THR A 20 -24.52 -16.36 -24.12
C THR A 20 -25.23 -15.92 -22.84
N LEU A 21 -26.46 -16.39 -22.59
CA LEU A 21 -27.19 -16.11 -21.35
C LEU A 21 -26.48 -16.72 -20.14
N LEU A 22 -25.99 -17.95 -20.26
CA LEU A 22 -25.20 -18.61 -19.21
C LEU A 22 -23.91 -17.85 -18.93
N ALA A 23 -23.20 -17.40 -19.98
CA ALA A 23 -22.00 -16.60 -19.86
C ALA A 23 -22.26 -15.25 -19.17
N LEU A 24 -23.37 -14.58 -19.49
CA LEU A 24 -23.77 -13.33 -18.83
C LEU A 24 -24.14 -13.54 -17.36
N VAL A 25 -24.83 -14.63 -17.03
CA VAL A 25 -25.15 -14.98 -15.64
C VAL A 25 -23.88 -15.29 -14.85
N LEU A 26 -22.96 -16.09 -15.41
CA LEU A 26 -21.66 -16.38 -14.79
C LEU A 26 -20.81 -15.12 -14.63
N LEU A 27 -20.80 -14.24 -15.64
CA LEU A 27 -20.12 -12.95 -15.55
C LEU A 27 -20.73 -12.09 -14.45
N GLY A 28 -22.05 -11.97 -14.37
CA GLY A 28 -22.74 -11.22 -13.32
C GLY A 28 -22.49 -11.77 -11.91
N LEU A 29 -22.31 -13.09 -11.76
CA LEU A 29 -21.99 -13.73 -10.48
C LEU A 29 -20.52 -13.54 -10.07
N LEU A 30 -19.59 -13.57 -11.03
CA LEU A 30 -18.15 -13.48 -10.76
C LEU A 30 -17.63 -12.05 -10.72
N PHE A 31 -18.26 -11.13 -11.46
CA PHE A 31 -17.82 -9.74 -11.58
C PHE A 31 -17.74 -8.99 -10.24
N PRO A 32 -18.72 -9.09 -9.32
CA PRO A 32 -18.63 -8.47 -8.00
C PRO A 32 -17.43 -8.98 -7.18
N SER A 33 -17.15 -10.29 -7.23
CA SER A 33 -16.03 -10.90 -6.53
C SER A 33 -14.68 -10.47 -7.10
N LEU A 34 -14.58 -10.31 -8.42
CA LEU A 34 -13.40 -9.77 -9.11
C LEU A 34 -13.15 -8.29 -8.75
N LEU A 35 -14.21 -7.48 -8.71
CA LEU A 35 -14.10 -6.07 -8.28
C LEU A 35 -13.66 -5.96 -6.80
N ASN A 36 -14.22 -6.81 -5.94
CA ASN A 36 -13.87 -6.81 -4.52
C ASN A 36 -12.40 -7.24 -4.29
N SER A 37 -11.93 -8.28 -4.99
CA SER A 37 -10.53 -8.73 -4.88
C SER A 37 -9.55 -7.69 -5.42
N LEU A 38 -9.90 -7.00 -6.52
CA LEU A 38 -9.12 -5.87 -7.03
C LEU A 38 -9.07 -4.71 -6.03
N GLY A 39 -10.20 -4.36 -5.41
CA GLY A 39 -10.26 -3.32 -4.38
C GLY A 39 -9.42 -3.64 -3.14
N VAL A 40 -9.49 -4.88 -2.64
CA VAL A 40 -8.67 -5.36 -1.52
C VAL A 40 -7.19 -5.39 -1.92
N GLY A 41 -6.85 -5.84 -3.12
CA GLY A 41 -5.47 -5.85 -3.62
C GLY A 41 -4.86 -4.44 -3.72
N MET A 42 -5.62 -3.48 -4.27
CA MET A 42 -5.20 -2.08 -4.38
C MET A 42 -5.02 -1.43 -3.01
N THR A 43 -5.96 -1.64 -2.08
CA THR A 43 -5.85 -1.07 -0.73
C THR A 43 -4.68 -1.67 0.06
N LEU A 44 -4.41 -2.96 -0.10
CA LEU A 44 -3.25 -3.61 0.51
C LEU A 44 -1.94 -3.07 -0.08
N GLY A 45 -1.85 -2.93 -1.41
CA GLY A 45 -0.71 -2.33 -2.08
C GLY A 45 -0.44 -0.90 -1.60
N LEU A 46 -1.49 -0.07 -1.51
CA LEU A 46 -1.38 1.30 -0.99
C LEU A 46 -0.94 1.35 0.47
N ARG A 47 -1.34 0.38 1.31
CA ARG A 47 -0.88 0.30 2.71
C ARG A 47 0.59 -0.11 2.81
N ILE A 48 1.02 -1.09 2.03
CA ILE A 48 2.42 -1.55 2.01
C ILE A 48 3.33 -0.43 1.52
N GLN A 49 2.95 0.23 0.42
CA GLN A 49 3.71 1.35 -0.13
C GLN A 49 3.79 2.51 0.86
N ARG A 50 2.68 2.84 1.55
CA ARG A 50 2.69 3.82 2.64
C ARG A 50 3.65 3.46 3.76
N GLN A 51 3.65 2.21 4.20
CA GLN A 51 4.54 1.76 5.27
C GLN A 51 6.01 1.88 4.86
N GLN A 52 6.32 1.59 3.60
CA GLN A 52 7.66 1.80 3.03
C GLN A 52 8.04 3.29 2.98
N ASP A 53 7.12 4.17 2.58
CA ASP A 53 7.37 5.62 2.56
C ASP A 53 7.66 6.17 3.96
N TYR A 54 6.88 5.78 4.97
CA TYR A 54 7.13 6.23 6.36
C TYR A 54 8.41 5.63 6.94
N ALA A 55 8.75 4.38 6.57
CA ALA A 55 10.02 3.78 6.95
C ALA A 55 11.20 4.53 6.32
N TYR A 56 11.10 4.91 5.04
CA TYR A 56 12.09 5.74 4.37
C TYR A 56 12.23 7.12 5.05
N GLY A 57 11.11 7.78 5.36
CA GLY A 57 11.14 9.07 6.06
C GLY A 57 11.79 8.96 7.44
N ALA A 58 11.48 7.89 8.19
CA ALA A 58 12.13 7.62 9.47
C ALA A 58 13.64 7.39 9.29
N GLU A 59 14.03 6.51 8.36
CA GLU A 59 15.44 6.21 8.06
C GLU A 59 16.23 7.46 7.66
N TRP A 60 15.64 8.33 6.83
CA TRP A 60 16.23 9.61 6.46
C TRP A 60 16.54 10.48 7.69
N TRP A 61 15.62 10.52 8.65
CA TRP A 61 15.77 11.28 9.89
C TRP A 61 16.84 10.62 10.79
N PHE A 62 16.79 9.30 10.94
CA PHE A 62 17.75 8.53 11.73
C PHE A 62 19.18 8.67 11.25
N ASN A 63 19.42 8.59 9.94
CA ASN A 63 20.74 8.71 9.33
C ASN A 63 21.40 10.08 9.57
N ARG A 64 20.66 11.06 10.10
CA ARG A 64 21.16 12.40 10.44
C ARG A 64 21.34 12.61 11.93
N VAL A 65 20.84 11.71 12.77
CA VAL A 65 21.11 11.78 14.20
C VAL A 65 22.52 11.26 14.44
N GLU A 66 23.42 12.16 14.78
CA GLU A 66 24.75 11.78 15.25
C GLU A 66 24.63 11.18 16.66
N LEU A 67 25.26 10.02 16.85
CA LEU A 67 25.32 9.30 18.11
C LEU A 67 26.72 9.44 18.74
N PRO A 68 26.85 9.73 20.04
CA PRO A 68 25.77 10.02 21.00
C PRO A 68 25.12 11.38 20.76
N THR A 69 23.83 11.50 21.05
CA THR A 69 23.04 12.71 20.77
C THR A 69 22.62 13.44 22.03
N SER A 70 22.61 14.77 21.98
CA SER A 70 22.08 15.62 23.05
C SER A 70 20.70 16.17 22.72
N LEU A 71 19.96 16.63 23.73
CA LEU A 71 18.71 17.37 23.53
C LEU A 71 18.89 18.57 22.59
N LEU A 72 20.01 19.28 22.71
CA LEU A 72 20.30 20.46 21.87
C LEU A 72 20.56 20.07 20.41
N ALA A 73 21.25 18.94 20.18
CA ALA A 73 21.45 18.39 18.84
C ALA A 73 20.11 17.93 18.23
N LEU A 74 19.25 17.30 19.02
CA LEU A 74 17.90 16.94 18.58
C LEU A 74 17.08 18.17 18.23
N ASP A 75 17.09 19.24 19.04
CA ASP A 75 16.32 20.45 18.74
C ASP A 75 16.76 21.13 17.43
N ALA A 76 18.02 20.97 17.05
CA ALA A 76 18.56 21.45 15.78
C ALA A 76 18.21 20.55 14.58
N MET A 77 17.64 19.35 14.78
CA MET A 77 17.30 18.45 13.70
C MET A 77 16.26 19.07 12.74
N PRO A 78 16.36 18.77 11.42
CA PRO A 78 15.37 19.22 10.46
C PRO A 78 13.96 18.71 10.79
N ARG A 79 12.96 19.61 10.72
CA ARG A 79 11.54 19.29 10.90
C ARG A 79 10.85 18.83 9.61
N ALA A 80 11.56 18.88 8.49
CA ALA A 80 11.07 18.39 7.20
C ALA A 80 12.24 17.95 6.31
N THR A 81 11.93 17.13 5.30
CA THR A 81 12.88 16.85 4.22
C THR A 81 13.08 18.10 3.34
N PRO A 82 14.19 18.21 2.60
CA PRO A 82 14.51 19.39 1.79
C PRO A 82 13.48 19.66 0.68
N ASP A 83 12.86 18.61 0.16
CA ASP A 83 11.75 18.66 -0.80
C ASP A 83 10.38 18.89 -0.15
N GLY A 84 10.32 18.87 1.19
CA GLY A 84 9.09 19.03 1.96
C GLY A 84 8.15 17.82 1.89
N GLU A 85 8.57 16.68 1.34
CA GLU A 85 7.74 15.47 1.24
C GLU A 85 7.31 14.95 2.62
N PHE A 86 8.25 14.92 3.57
CA PHE A 86 8.03 14.45 4.93
C PHE A 86 8.21 15.57 5.95
N ARG A 87 7.43 15.52 7.03
CA ARG A 87 7.53 16.36 8.21
C ARG A 87 7.74 15.49 9.45
N PHE A 88 8.55 16.00 10.35
CA PHE A 88 9.03 15.31 11.54
C PHE A 88 8.68 16.10 12.79
N SER A 89 8.11 15.41 13.78
CA SER A 89 8.04 15.89 15.16
C SER A 89 8.52 14.78 16.08
N TRP A 90 9.04 15.14 17.25
CA TRP A 90 9.49 14.13 18.20
C TRP A 90 9.32 14.59 19.62
N GLU A 91 9.19 13.60 20.50
CA GLU A 91 9.21 13.77 21.95
C GLU A 91 10.37 12.99 22.52
N THR A 92 10.97 13.53 23.58
CA THR A 92 12.13 12.93 24.23
C THR A 92 11.78 12.56 25.67
N ALA A 93 12.16 11.37 26.11
CA ALA A 93 12.02 10.94 27.49
C ALA A 93 13.37 10.48 28.05
N PRO A 94 13.68 10.78 29.33
CA PRO A 94 14.90 10.29 29.95
C PRO A 94 14.85 8.76 30.08
N GLY A 95 15.98 8.12 29.82
CA GLY A 95 16.18 6.69 29.92
C GLY A 95 17.23 6.28 30.95
N PRO A 96 17.32 4.97 31.25
CA PRO A 96 18.27 4.46 32.22
C PRO A 96 19.71 4.70 31.76
N GLY A 97 20.57 5.07 32.71
CA GLY A 97 21.99 5.31 32.45
C GLY A 97 22.30 6.58 31.67
N GLY A 98 21.40 7.58 31.70
CA GLY A 98 21.59 8.84 30.96
C GLY A 98 21.20 8.76 29.48
N ALA A 99 20.66 7.63 29.02
CA ALA A 99 20.14 7.48 27.66
C ALA A 99 18.93 8.38 27.42
N LEU A 100 18.66 8.68 26.15
CA LEU A 100 17.51 9.46 25.73
C LEU A 100 16.60 8.60 24.84
N PHE A 101 15.35 8.44 25.22
CA PHE A 101 14.33 7.84 24.36
C PHE A 101 13.73 8.91 23.47
N VAL A 102 13.57 8.61 22.19
CA VAL A 102 12.96 9.50 21.21
C VAL A 102 11.78 8.79 20.57
N SER A 103 10.62 9.44 20.64
CA SER A 103 9.43 9.07 19.89
C SER A 103 9.32 9.99 18.69
N LEU A 104 9.52 9.48 17.48
CA LEU A 104 9.46 10.24 16.23
C LEU A 104 8.11 10.02 15.56
N ASN A 105 7.45 11.11 15.20
CA ASN A 105 6.29 11.13 14.33
C ASN A 105 6.72 11.62 12.94
N VAL A 106 6.44 10.80 11.93
CA VAL A 106 6.66 11.09 10.52
C VAL A 106 5.31 11.29 9.85
N SER A 107 5.16 12.41 9.13
CA SER A 107 3.93 12.74 8.40
C SER A 107 4.28 13.14 6.97
N LYS A 108 3.43 12.80 5.99
CA LYS A 108 3.59 13.29 4.62
C LYS A 108 2.89 14.64 4.46
N ALA A 109 3.37 15.49 3.56
CA ALA A 109 2.77 16.80 3.30
C ALA A 109 1.33 16.74 2.74
N SER A 110 0.92 15.62 2.15
CA SER A 110 -0.47 15.38 1.78
C SER A 110 -1.26 14.88 3.02
N PRO A 111 -2.32 15.60 3.45
CA PRO A 111 -2.69 15.74 4.86
C PRO A 111 -3.52 14.59 5.48
N SER A 112 -3.51 13.38 4.91
CA SER A 112 -4.45 12.35 5.39
C SER A 112 -3.95 11.48 6.55
N GLU A 113 -2.63 11.28 6.73
CA GLU A 113 -2.11 10.28 7.68
C GLU A 113 -0.73 10.64 8.28
N SER A 114 -0.42 10.10 9.45
CA SER A 114 0.88 10.20 10.14
C SER A 114 1.26 8.83 10.74
N SER A 115 2.56 8.56 10.90
CA SER A 115 3.10 7.32 11.47
C SER A 115 4.10 7.62 12.58
N SER A 116 4.08 6.84 13.67
CA SER A 116 4.97 7.01 14.82
C SER A 116 5.98 5.85 14.91
N VAL A 117 7.24 6.18 15.20
CA VAL A 117 8.35 5.23 15.38
C VAL A 117 9.09 5.58 16.68
N PHE A 118 9.34 4.60 17.53
CA PHE A 118 10.02 4.77 18.83
C PHE A 118 11.42 4.17 18.79
N PHE A 119 12.41 4.86 19.37
CA PHE A 119 13.78 4.38 19.42
C PHE A 119 14.58 4.99 20.58
N ARG A 120 15.71 4.35 20.88
CA ARG A 120 16.63 4.75 21.94
C ARG A 120 17.89 5.33 21.32
N VAL A 121 18.31 6.48 21.83
CA VAL A 121 19.49 7.23 21.40
C VAL A 121 20.40 7.37 22.64
N PHE A 122 21.69 7.07 22.48
CA PHE A 122 22.68 7.12 23.57
C PHE A 122 23.28 8.51 23.71
#